data_AF-A0A7V2WSG5-F1
#
_entry.id   AF-A0A7V2WSG5-F1
#
_cell.length_a   1.000
_cell.length_b   1.000
_cell.length_c   1.000
_cell.angle_alpha   90.00
_cell.angle_beta   90.00
_cell.angle_gamma   90.00
#
_symmetry.space_group_name_H-M   'P 1'
#
loop_
_entity.id
_entity.type
_entity.pdbx_description
1 polymer ?
#
loop_
_entity_poly.entity_id
_entity_poly.type
_entity_poly.pdbx_seq_one_letter_code
_entity_poly.pdbx_strand_id
1 'polypeptide(L)'
;MKEFSIYYFTSSGMELTSLGRAVRTLAERGLKIKVRAKTSSELSKKSVIKEEIERAKGFDAIILNLHGGKSSCPIFQGLIDAIDSLQGETRPYLHIDPTPGDEDSLDAAKAHSPRYGTKEWLVIHKYLLYGGSKNLKNLLLYLKALKTGEEGSIPPPEAVPTEGIYHPDFDHSPTLQEYIAKKVDPKAPTIGLWFYQTYWLNDNLWFIDAIIREVESRGANVIPVFHQRFK
;
A
#
# COMPACT_ATOMS: atom_id res chain seq x y z
N MET A 1 -4.46 13.10 -24.83
CA MET A 1 -3.88 13.51 -23.52
C MET A 1 -2.78 12.53 -23.15
N LYS A 2 -1.69 13.00 -22.53
CA LYS A 2 -0.64 12.13 -21.97
C LYS A 2 -1.25 11.27 -20.85
N GLU A 3 -0.96 9.97 -20.83
CA GLU A 3 -1.38 9.07 -19.76
C GLU A 3 -0.69 9.47 -18.44
N PHE A 4 -1.45 9.60 -17.35
CA PHE A 4 -0.88 9.91 -16.03
C PHE A 4 -0.04 8.73 -15.53
N SER A 5 1.12 9.03 -14.98
CA SER A 5 2.12 8.03 -14.62
C SER A 5 2.67 8.25 -13.20
N ILE A 6 2.81 7.15 -12.46
CA ILE A 6 3.40 7.12 -11.12
C ILE A 6 4.55 6.11 -11.01
N TYR A 7 5.63 6.54 -10.38
CA TYR A 7 6.69 5.66 -9.89
C TYR A 7 6.45 5.38 -8.40
N TYR A 8 6.45 4.11 -8.00
CA TYR A 8 6.15 3.68 -6.65
C TYR A 8 7.29 2.83 -6.10
N PHE A 9 8.00 3.34 -5.08
CA PHE A 9 8.98 2.57 -4.36
C PHE A 9 8.42 2.11 -3.01
N THR A 10 8.67 0.86 -2.66
CA THR A 10 8.39 0.30 -1.32
C THR A 10 9.50 -0.64 -0.92
N SER A 11 9.98 -0.58 0.32
CA SER A 11 11.04 -1.49 0.77
C SER A 11 10.57 -2.93 0.94
N SER A 12 9.30 -3.16 1.33
CA SER A 12 8.77 -4.49 1.68
C SER A 12 7.91 -5.13 0.59
N GLY A 13 7.22 -4.33 -0.23
CA GLY A 13 6.31 -4.82 -1.27
C GLY A 13 4.94 -5.31 -0.78
N MET A 14 4.64 -5.22 0.52
CA MET A 14 3.40 -5.78 1.09
C MET A 14 2.13 -5.20 0.48
N GLU A 15 2.15 -3.92 0.14
CA GLU A 15 1.02 -3.19 -0.41
C GLU A 15 0.87 -3.31 -1.94
N LEU A 16 1.81 -3.96 -2.62
CA LEU A 16 1.81 -4.04 -4.09
C LEU A 16 0.62 -4.83 -4.64
N THR A 17 0.10 -5.81 -3.90
CA THR A 17 -1.13 -6.53 -4.28
C THR A 17 -2.33 -5.59 -4.28
N SER A 18 -2.46 -4.75 -3.24
CA SER A 18 -3.50 -3.71 -3.17
C SER A 18 -3.34 -2.66 -4.27
N LEU A 19 -2.11 -2.22 -4.54
CA LEU A 19 -1.82 -1.26 -5.61
C LEU A 19 -2.19 -1.84 -6.98
N GLY A 20 -1.81 -3.09 -7.25
CA GLY A 20 -2.16 -3.79 -8.48
C GLY A 20 -3.67 -3.93 -8.67
N ARG A 21 -4.41 -4.23 -7.59
CA ARG A 21 -5.89 -4.25 -7.62
C ARG A 21 -6.45 -2.87 -7.91
N ALA A 22 -5.96 -1.82 -7.26
CA ALA A 22 -6.39 -0.44 -7.48
C ALA A 22 -6.24 -0.04 -8.97
N VAL A 23 -5.10 -0.35 -9.58
CA VAL A 23 -4.84 -0.08 -11.00
C VAL A 23 -5.82 -0.84 -11.91
N ARG A 24 -6.06 -2.13 -11.64
CA ARG A 24 -7.03 -2.94 -12.42
C ARG A 24 -8.45 -2.37 -12.32
N THR A 25 -8.91 -2.02 -11.13
CA THR A 25 -10.23 -1.40 -10.92
C THR A 25 -10.39 -0.08 -11.67
N LEU A 26 -9.33 0.73 -11.78
CA LEU A 26 -9.36 1.94 -12.59
C LEU A 26 -9.43 1.62 -14.10
N ALA A 27 -8.65 0.64 -14.55
CA ALA A 27 -8.63 0.20 -15.94
C ALA A 27 -10.00 -0.34 -16.41
N GLU A 28 -10.69 -1.11 -15.55
CA GLU A 28 -12.06 -1.59 -15.78
C GLU A 28 -13.07 -0.46 -15.98
N ARG A 29 -12.80 0.72 -15.41
CA ARG A 29 -13.60 1.94 -15.56
C ARG A 29 -13.12 2.84 -16.71
N GLY A 30 -12.21 2.35 -17.54
CA GLY A 30 -11.63 3.10 -18.67
C GLY A 30 -10.56 4.12 -18.29
N LEU A 31 -10.14 4.18 -17.02
CA LEU A 31 -9.09 5.08 -16.54
C LEU A 31 -7.75 4.36 -16.52
N LYS A 32 -6.87 4.71 -17.46
CA LYS A 32 -5.52 4.15 -17.54
C LYS A 32 -4.54 5.02 -16.75
N ILE A 33 -3.81 4.38 -15.85
CA ILE A 33 -2.70 4.99 -15.10
C ILE A 33 -1.49 4.07 -15.25
N LYS A 34 -0.36 4.63 -15.68
CA LYS A 34 0.89 3.90 -15.78
C LYS A 34 1.55 3.83 -14.41
N VAL A 35 1.65 2.63 -13.85
CA VAL A 35 2.36 2.40 -12.59
C VAL A 35 3.64 1.63 -12.84
N ARG A 36 4.75 2.13 -12.30
CA ARG A 36 5.99 1.35 -12.18
C ARG A 36 6.32 1.23 -10.70
N ALA A 37 6.19 0.01 -10.18
CA ALA A 37 6.54 -0.30 -8.80
C ALA A 37 7.91 -0.96 -8.71
N LYS A 38 8.68 -0.64 -7.68
CA LYS A 38 9.98 -1.24 -7.40
C LYS A 38 10.18 -1.50 -5.91
N THR A 39 10.79 -2.64 -5.61
CA THR A 39 11.23 -2.97 -4.26
C THR A 39 12.71 -2.73 -4.04
N SER A 40 13.14 -2.72 -2.78
CA SER A 40 14.57 -2.61 -2.43
C SER A 40 15.40 -3.71 -3.09
N SER A 41 14.91 -4.95 -3.11
CA SER A 41 15.62 -6.10 -3.69
C SER A 41 15.79 -5.98 -5.21
N GLU A 42 14.80 -5.42 -5.92
CA GLU A 42 14.90 -5.16 -7.37
C GLU A 42 15.91 -4.07 -7.71
N LEU A 43 16.14 -3.11 -6.81
CA LEU A 43 17.05 -1.98 -7.00
C LEU A 43 18.46 -2.22 -6.42
N SER A 44 18.72 -3.42 -5.90
CA SER A 44 20.00 -3.76 -5.26
C SER A 44 21.18 -3.85 -6.24
N LYS A 45 20.92 -4.08 -7.54
CA LYS A 45 21.97 -4.25 -8.55
C LYS A 45 22.46 -2.90 -9.09
N LYS A 46 23.75 -2.60 -8.94
CA LYS A 46 24.36 -1.35 -9.45
C LYS A 46 24.10 -1.09 -10.94
N SER A 47 24.03 -2.14 -11.76
CA SER A 47 23.79 -2.02 -13.20
C SER A 47 22.43 -1.42 -13.56
N VAL A 48 21.43 -1.50 -12.68
CA VAL A 48 20.08 -0.97 -12.94
C VAL A 48 19.85 0.43 -12.36
N ILE A 49 20.67 0.86 -11.38
CA ILE A 49 20.46 2.10 -10.62
C ILE A 49 20.35 3.33 -11.53
N LYS A 50 21.32 3.53 -12.42
CA LYS A 50 21.37 4.73 -13.28
C LYS A 50 20.18 4.79 -14.24
N GLU A 51 19.87 3.67 -14.89
CA GLU A 51 18.73 3.59 -15.81
C GLU A 51 17.41 3.84 -15.07
N GLU A 52 17.28 3.30 -13.86
CA GLU A 52 16.04 3.44 -13.10
C GLU A 52 15.84 4.87 -12.60
N ILE A 53 16.89 5.56 -12.15
CA ILE A 53 16.82 6.99 -11.76
C ILE A 53 16.37 7.84 -12.96
N GLU A 54 17.02 7.66 -14.11
CA GLU A 54 16.68 8.39 -15.35
C GLU A 54 15.24 8.13 -15.79
N ARG A 55 14.75 6.91 -15.58
CA ARG A 55 13.37 6.52 -15.89
C ARG A 55 12.38 7.11 -14.87
N ALA A 56 12.68 7.02 -13.58
CA ALA A 56 11.80 7.42 -12.48
C ALA A 56 11.50 8.92 -12.49
N LYS A 57 12.52 9.76 -12.75
CA LYS A 57 12.35 11.23 -12.79
C LYS A 57 11.39 11.72 -13.87
N GLY A 58 11.10 10.90 -14.89
CA GLY A 58 10.19 11.22 -16.00
C GLY A 58 8.70 10.91 -15.74
N PHE A 59 8.36 10.36 -14.57
CA PHE A 59 6.98 10.11 -14.17
C PHE A 59 6.30 11.40 -13.71
N ASP A 60 4.96 11.41 -13.64
CA ASP A 60 4.22 12.60 -13.21
C ASP A 60 4.17 12.71 -11.68
N ALA A 61 4.21 11.58 -10.97
CA ALA A 61 4.33 11.49 -9.51
C ALA A 61 5.29 10.37 -9.09
N ILE A 62 5.92 10.54 -7.94
CA ILE A 62 6.82 9.58 -7.30
C ILE A 62 6.40 9.41 -5.85
N ILE A 63 6.15 8.17 -5.42
CA ILE A 63 5.97 7.81 -4.01
C ILE A 63 7.16 6.98 -3.56
N LEU A 64 7.78 7.38 -2.46
CA LEU A 64 8.83 6.61 -1.78
C LEU A 64 8.33 6.18 -0.41
N ASN A 65 8.03 4.90 -0.26
CA ASN A 65 7.71 4.28 1.03
C ASN A 65 8.94 3.55 1.56
N LEU A 66 9.59 4.15 2.57
CA LEU A 66 10.95 3.76 2.96
C LEU A 66 10.98 2.58 3.94
N HIS A 67 10.10 2.49 4.94
CA HIS A 67 10.16 1.49 6.03
C HIS A 67 11.60 1.08 6.45
N GLY A 68 12.34 2.00 7.08
CA GLY A 68 13.74 1.81 7.47
C GLY A 68 14.69 2.90 6.95
N GLY A 69 14.20 4.12 6.78
CA GLY A 69 14.99 5.28 6.40
C GLY A 69 15.43 5.28 4.94
N LYS A 70 16.25 6.26 4.56
CA LYS A 70 16.71 6.47 3.18
C LYS A 70 17.49 5.28 2.64
N SER A 71 18.23 4.56 3.50
CA SER A 71 19.07 3.42 3.11
C SER A 71 18.26 2.23 2.57
N SER A 72 16.99 2.14 2.92
CA SER A 72 16.05 1.15 2.37
C SER A 72 15.85 1.27 0.85
N CYS A 73 16.03 2.47 0.30
CA CYS A 73 15.86 2.79 -1.11
C CYS A 73 17.24 3.00 -1.77
N PRO A 74 17.77 1.99 -2.51
CA PRO A 74 19.13 2.05 -3.06
C PRO A 74 19.38 3.22 -4.01
N ILE A 75 18.32 3.78 -4.61
CA ILE A 75 18.39 4.90 -5.55
C ILE A 75 18.08 6.25 -4.90
N PHE A 76 17.83 6.31 -3.58
CA PHE A 76 17.27 7.49 -2.91
C PHE A 76 18.02 8.77 -3.26
N GLN A 77 19.31 8.86 -2.92
CA GLN A 77 20.08 10.09 -3.11
C GLN A 77 20.16 10.48 -4.58
N GLY A 78 20.50 9.54 -5.47
CA GLY A 78 20.60 9.83 -6.90
C GLY A 78 19.26 10.23 -7.53
N LEU A 79 18.13 9.71 -7.02
CA LEU A 79 16.81 10.12 -7.45
C LEU A 79 16.46 11.54 -6.97
N ILE A 80 16.78 11.88 -5.71
CA ILE A 80 16.60 13.24 -5.20
C ILE A 80 17.42 14.24 -6.03
N ASP A 81 18.72 13.97 -6.24
CA ASP A 81 19.61 14.83 -7.03
C ASP A 81 19.08 15.03 -8.46
N ALA A 82 18.57 13.94 -9.07
CA ALA A 82 17.99 13.98 -10.40
C ALA A 82 16.70 14.82 -10.45
N ILE A 83 15.83 14.70 -9.44
CA ILE A 83 14.59 15.51 -9.34
C ILE A 83 14.93 16.98 -9.08
N ASP A 84 15.94 17.27 -8.26
CA ASP A 84 16.39 18.62 -7.92
C ASP A 84 17.05 19.36 -9.09
N SER A 85 17.57 18.62 -10.07
CA SER A 85 17.99 19.19 -11.35
C SER A 85 16.84 19.61 -12.28
N LEU A 86 15.60 19.20 -12.01
CA LEU A 86 14.42 19.50 -12.84
C LEU A 86 13.67 20.75 -12.35
N GLN A 87 13.10 21.49 -13.29
CA GLN A 87 12.31 22.69 -13.01
C GLN A 87 10.94 22.68 -13.72
N GLY A 88 9.99 23.42 -13.16
CA GLY A 88 8.66 23.64 -13.75
C GLY A 88 7.86 22.34 -13.92
N GLU A 89 7.11 22.25 -15.02
CA GLU A 89 6.16 21.16 -15.27
C GLU A 89 6.81 19.78 -15.47
N THR A 90 8.12 19.76 -15.74
CA THR A 90 8.92 18.53 -15.89
C THR A 90 9.23 17.86 -14.56
N ARG A 91 9.09 18.57 -13.43
CA ARG A 91 9.35 18.02 -12.10
C ARG A 91 8.17 17.12 -11.66
N PRO A 92 8.43 15.87 -11.24
CA PRO A 92 7.40 15.01 -10.65
C PRO A 92 6.90 15.55 -9.31
N TYR A 93 5.65 15.26 -8.98
CA TYR A 93 5.19 15.39 -7.60
C TYR A 93 5.84 14.30 -6.74
N LEU A 94 6.76 14.66 -5.86
CA LEU A 94 7.42 13.72 -4.94
C LEU A 94 6.62 13.61 -3.63
N HIS A 95 6.40 12.40 -3.16
CA HIS A 95 5.90 12.13 -1.82
C HIS A 95 6.80 11.08 -1.17
N ILE A 96 7.40 11.43 -0.04
CA ILE A 96 8.12 10.47 0.80
C ILE A 96 7.20 10.18 1.99
N ASP A 97 6.78 8.93 2.10
CA ASP A 97 5.93 8.49 3.19
C ASP A 97 6.79 8.06 4.38
N PRO A 98 6.77 8.80 5.50
CA PRO A 98 7.59 8.48 6.65
C PRO A 98 6.99 7.29 7.40
N THR A 99 7.86 6.44 7.93
CA THR A 99 7.45 5.33 8.79
C THR A 99 7.33 5.82 10.24
N PRO A 100 6.23 5.52 10.96
CA PRO A 100 6.11 5.90 12.36
C PRO A 100 7.26 5.35 13.21
N GLY A 101 7.95 6.25 13.93
CA GLY A 101 9.12 5.90 14.76
C GLY A 101 10.45 5.89 14.02
N ASP A 102 10.49 6.27 12.74
CA ASP A 102 11.70 6.34 11.92
C ASP A 102 12.04 7.80 11.60
N GLU A 103 12.95 8.36 12.40
CA GLU A 103 13.39 9.77 12.29
C GLU A 103 14.04 10.07 10.94
N ASP A 104 14.80 9.11 10.37
CA ASP A 104 15.49 9.32 9.09
C ASP A 104 14.49 9.44 7.93
N SER A 105 13.43 8.64 7.93
CA SER A 105 12.34 8.76 6.95
C SER A 105 11.52 10.04 7.13
N LEU A 106 11.33 10.47 8.38
CA LEU A 106 10.62 11.70 8.71
C LEU A 106 11.39 12.93 8.23
N ASP A 107 12.70 12.97 8.46
CA ASP A 107 13.55 14.07 8.02
C ASP A 107 13.69 14.10 6.51
N ALA A 108 13.78 12.94 5.85
CA ALA A 108 13.70 12.85 4.39
C ALA A 108 12.38 13.45 3.85
N ALA A 109 11.25 13.12 4.47
CA ALA A 109 9.95 13.66 4.08
C ALA A 109 9.88 15.18 4.24
N LYS A 110 10.33 15.72 5.38
CA LYS A 110 10.41 17.17 5.62
C LYS A 110 11.30 17.88 4.61
N ALA A 111 12.46 17.31 4.30
CA ALA A 111 13.47 17.93 3.46
C ALA A 111 13.08 17.94 1.97
N HIS A 112 12.47 16.87 1.47
CA HIS A 112 12.32 16.66 0.03
C HIS A 112 10.88 16.57 -0.48
N SER A 113 9.88 16.30 0.38
CA SER A 113 8.49 16.27 -0.08
C SER A 113 7.97 17.70 -0.31
N PRO A 114 7.54 18.08 -1.54
CA PRO A 114 6.80 19.32 -1.75
C PRO A 114 5.61 19.41 -0.80
N ARG A 115 5.45 20.61 -0.23
CA ARG A 115 4.30 20.94 0.64
C ARG A 115 4.15 20.00 1.84
N TYR A 116 5.26 19.48 2.38
CA TYR A 116 5.24 18.71 3.62
C TYR A 116 4.40 19.41 4.70
N GLY A 117 3.55 18.65 5.40
CA GLY A 117 2.66 19.16 6.46
C GLY A 117 1.42 19.93 6.00
N THR A 118 1.27 20.22 4.70
CA THR A 118 0.02 20.79 4.17
C THR A 118 -1.12 19.78 4.15
N LYS A 119 -2.35 20.27 3.92
CA LYS A 119 -3.53 19.43 3.79
C LYS A 119 -3.36 18.37 2.70
N GLU A 120 -2.81 18.74 1.55
CA GLU A 120 -2.60 17.85 0.41
C GLU A 120 -1.62 16.74 0.73
N TRP A 121 -0.51 17.07 1.39
CA TRP A 121 0.47 16.08 1.84
C TRP A 121 -0.14 15.11 2.86
N LEU A 122 -0.91 15.63 3.83
CA LEU A 122 -1.58 14.83 4.85
C LEU A 122 -2.66 13.90 4.28
N VAL A 123 -3.35 14.31 3.21
CA VAL A 123 -4.32 13.44 2.51
C VAL A 123 -3.62 12.26 1.85
N ILE A 124 -2.49 12.50 1.16
CA ILE A 124 -1.70 11.43 0.54
C ILE A 124 -1.17 10.47 1.61
N HIS A 125 -0.56 11.01 2.67
CA HIS A 125 -0.06 10.23 3.80
C HIS A 125 -1.17 9.35 4.41
N LYS A 126 -2.40 9.88 4.60
CA LYS A 126 -3.51 9.10 5.13
C LYS A 126 -3.97 7.97 4.21
N TYR A 127 -3.97 8.15 2.89
CA TYR A 127 -4.28 7.03 1.98
C TYR A 127 -3.25 5.91 2.09
N LEU A 128 -1.97 6.25 2.21
CA LEU A 128 -0.88 5.28 2.37
C LEU A 128 -0.96 4.59 3.74
N LEU A 129 -1.17 5.37 4.81
CA LEU A 129 -1.29 4.88 6.19
C LEU A 129 -2.47 3.91 6.36
N TYR A 130 -3.64 4.24 5.82
CA TYR A 130 -4.80 3.35 5.90
C TYR A 130 -4.70 2.17 4.93
N GLY A 131 -4.01 2.35 3.80
CA GLY A 131 -3.71 1.28 2.86
C GLY A 131 -4.95 0.59 2.28
N GLY A 132 -4.73 -0.57 1.65
CA GLY A 132 -5.79 -1.32 0.98
C GLY A 132 -6.16 -0.74 -0.38
N SER A 133 -6.73 -1.60 -1.23
CA SER A 133 -7.00 -1.27 -2.64
C SER A 133 -7.93 -0.06 -2.83
N LYS A 134 -8.91 0.17 -1.94
CA LYS A 134 -9.83 1.31 -2.01
C LYS A 134 -9.10 2.64 -1.81
N ASN A 135 -8.26 2.75 -0.77
CA ASN A 135 -7.49 3.97 -0.50
C ASN A 135 -6.43 4.20 -1.58
N LEU A 136 -5.70 3.15 -2.00
CA LEU A 136 -4.69 3.28 -3.05
C LEU A 136 -5.30 3.70 -4.40
N LYS A 137 -6.50 3.22 -4.73
CA LYS A 137 -7.25 3.67 -5.92
C LYS A 137 -7.57 5.17 -5.84
N ASN A 138 -8.09 5.63 -4.69
CA ASN A 138 -8.41 7.04 -4.50
C ASN A 138 -7.16 7.92 -4.47
N LEU A 139 -6.03 7.42 -3.93
CA LEU A 139 -4.73 8.05 -4.00
C LEU A 139 -4.27 8.29 -5.44
N LEU A 140 -4.38 7.28 -6.30
CA LEU A 140 -4.01 7.42 -7.72
C LEU A 140 -4.86 8.49 -8.43
N LEU A 141 -6.17 8.54 -8.14
CA LEU A 141 -7.07 9.59 -8.64
C LEU A 141 -6.68 10.97 -8.09
N TYR A 142 -6.32 11.04 -6.80
CA TYR A 142 -5.91 12.27 -6.14
C TYR A 142 -4.63 12.86 -6.73
N LEU A 143 -3.61 12.02 -6.95
CA LEU A 143 -2.36 12.46 -7.59
C LEU A 143 -2.58 12.89 -9.04
N LYS A 144 -3.46 12.20 -9.78
CA LYS A 144 -3.84 12.63 -11.13
C LYS A 144 -4.47 14.03 -11.10
N ALA A 145 -5.47 14.24 -10.24
CA ALA A 145 -6.17 15.52 -10.10
C ALA A 145 -5.20 16.65 -9.71
N LEU A 146 -4.25 16.39 -8.79
CA LEU A 146 -3.21 17.35 -8.43
C LEU A 146 -2.33 17.76 -9.62
N LYS A 147 -2.04 16.83 -10.54
CA LYS A 147 -1.20 17.09 -11.72
C LYS A 147 -1.98 17.79 -12.84
N THR A 148 -3.21 17.39 -13.10
CA THR A 148 -4.00 17.90 -14.23
C THR A 148 -4.83 19.14 -13.89
N GLY A 149 -5.05 19.41 -12.59
CA GLY A 149 -6.02 20.40 -12.14
C GLY A 149 -7.47 19.96 -12.40
N GLU A 150 -7.71 18.70 -12.79
CA GLU A 150 -9.07 18.19 -12.97
C GLU A 150 -9.79 18.16 -11.62
N GLU A 151 -10.89 18.89 -11.52
CA GLU A 151 -11.77 18.86 -10.36
C GLU A 151 -12.70 17.65 -10.43
N GLY A 152 -12.77 16.90 -9.33
CA GLY A 152 -13.65 15.75 -9.20
C GLY A 152 -13.84 15.36 -7.74
N SER A 153 -14.97 14.76 -7.42
CA SER A 153 -15.22 14.23 -6.08
C SER A 153 -14.44 12.93 -5.87
N ILE A 154 -13.26 13.05 -5.28
CA ILE A 154 -12.45 11.90 -4.87
C ILE A 154 -12.79 11.59 -3.41
N PRO A 155 -13.27 10.37 -3.09
CA PRO A 155 -13.64 10.04 -1.72
C PRO A 155 -12.41 10.12 -0.80
N PRO A 156 -12.53 10.71 0.40
CA PRO A 156 -11.40 10.91 1.31
C PRO A 156 -10.78 9.58 1.79
N PRO A 157 -9.56 9.63 2.39
CA PRO A 157 -8.95 8.45 3.01
C PRO A 157 -9.86 7.86 4.08
N GLU A 158 -10.04 6.55 4.04
CA GLU A 158 -10.93 5.81 4.93
C GLU A 158 -10.13 4.83 5.80
N ALA A 159 -10.35 4.92 7.11
CA ALA A 159 -9.74 3.99 8.06
C ALA A 159 -10.22 2.55 7.80
N VAL A 160 -9.33 1.59 8.00
CA VAL A 160 -9.61 0.17 7.80
C VAL A 160 -9.70 -0.54 9.14
N PRO A 161 -10.46 -1.65 9.25
CA PRO A 161 -10.52 -2.43 10.48
C PRO A 161 -9.13 -2.85 10.96
N THR A 162 -8.79 -2.55 12.21
CA THR A 162 -7.50 -2.93 12.82
C THR A 162 -7.49 -4.39 13.27
N GLU A 163 -8.67 -4.95 13.51
CA GLU A 163 -8.89 -6.31 13.98
C GLU A 163 -10.23 -6.85 13.47
N GLY A 164 -10.35 -8.18 13.46
CA GLY A 164 -11.58 -8.85 13.08
C GLY A 164 -11.39 -10.36 12.94
N ILE A 165 -12.51 -11.04 12.67
CA ILE A 165 -12.51 -12.47 12.35
C ILE A 165 -12.47 -12.61 10.83
N TYR A 166 -11.72 -13.58 10.33
CA TYR A 166 -11.66 -13.88 8.92
C TYR A 166 -12.01 -15.34 8.66
N HIS A 167 -12.67 -15.61 7.54
CA HIS A 167 -12.77 -16.95 6.98
C HIS A 167 -13.09 -16.85 5.48
N PRO A 168 -12.51 -17.72 4.63
CA PRO A 168 -12.73 -17.68 3.16
C PRO A 168 -14.18 -17.94 2.71
N ASP A 169 -15.07 -18.31 3.63
CA ASP A 169 -16.50 -18.56 3.33
C ASP A 169 -17.38 -17.34 3.65
N PHE A 170 -16.78 -16.26 4.15
CA PHE A 170 -17.45 -15.00 4.43
C PHE A 170 -16.91 -13.93 3.48
N ASP A 171 -17.80 -13.13 2.92
CA ASP A 171 -17.46 -11.96 2.08
C ASP A 171 -17.17 -10.70 2.90
N HIS A 172 -17.27 -10.80 4.23
CA HIS A 172 -17.02 -9.74 5.21
C HIS A 172 -16.32 -10.31 6.45
N SER A 173 -15.90 -9.45 7.37
CA SER A 173 -15.43 -9.86 8.70
C SER A 173 -16.65 -10.09 9.60
N PRO A 174 -17.02 -11.34 9.95
CA PRO A 174 -18.18 -11.61 10.77
C PRO A 174 -17.97 -11.20 12.23
N THR A 175 -19.08 -11.08 12.96
CA THR A 175 -19.03 -10.99 14.43
C THR A 175 -18.71 -12.36 15.04
N LEU A 176 -18.22 -12.39 16.28
CA LEU A 176 -17.96 -13.66 16.98
C LEU A 176 -19.21 -14.53 17.10
N GLN A 177 -20.37 -13.95 17.38
CA GLN A 177 -21.63 -14.69 17.51
C GLN A 177 -22.05 -15.31 16.18
N GLU A 178 -21.97 -14.54 15.08
CA GLU A 178 -22.26 -15.05 13.75
C GLU A 178 -21.30 -16.18 13.35
N TYR A 179 -20.01 -15.99 13.64
CA TYR A 179 -18.98 -16.98 13.34
C TYR A 179 -19.22 -18.28 14.08
N ILE A 180 -19.44 -18.22 15.40
CA ILE A 180 -19.74 -19.40 16.23
C ILE A 180 -20.97 -20.14 15.71
N ALA A 181 -22.04 -19.42 15.39
CA ALA A 181 -23.29 -20.03 14.93
C ALA A 181 -23.14 -20.79 13.60
N LYS A 182 -22.21 -20.37 12.72
CA LYS A 182 -22.02 -20.96 11.38
C LYS A 182 -20.84 -21.95 11.29
N LYS A 183 -19.81 -21.80 12.11
CA LYS A 183 -18.51 -22.45 11.92
C LYS A 183 -17.97 -23.24 13.10
N VAL A 184 -18.64 -23.22 14.26
CA VAL A 184 -18.14 -23.89 15.46
C VAL A 184 -19.04 -25.05 15.85
N ASP A 185 -18.48 -26.26 15.89
CA ASP A 185 -19.06 -27.43 16.56
C ASP A 185 -18.57 -27.47 18.03
N PRO A 186 -19.47 -27.34 19.03
CA PRO A 186 -19.10 -27.42 20.45
C PRO A 186 -18.41 -28.72 20.88
N LYS A 187 -18.51 -29.80 20.08
CA LYS A 187 -17.89 -31.10 20.36
C LYS A 187 -16.48 -31.24 19.77
N ALA A 188 -16.10 -30.36 18.86
CA ALA A 188 -14.79 -30.39 18.21
C ALA A 188 -13.77 -29.53 18.98
N PRO A 189 -12.46 -29.89 18.96
CA PRO A 189 -11.42 -29.02 19.49
C PRO A 189 -11.35 -27.72 18.68
N THR A 190 -11.02 -26.61 19.33
CA THR A 190 -10.96 -25.28 18.70
C THR A 190 -9.53 -24.74 18.68
N ILE A 191 -9.07 -24.35 17.49
CA ILE A 191 -7.76 -23.77 17.25
C ILE A 191 -7.91 -22.27 16.96
N GLY A 192 -7.24 -21.43 17.74
CA GLY A 192 -7.11 -20.01 17.42
C GLY A 192 -6.01 -19.80 16.37
N LEU A 193 -6.32 -19.09 15.29
CA LEU A 193 -5.34 -18.73 14.27
C LEU A 193 -5.19 -17.20 14.26
N TRP A 194 -4.05 -16.71 14.73
CA TRP A 194 -3.76 -15.27 14.65
C TRP A 194 -2.87 -14.97 13.44
N PHE A 195 -3.15 -13.87 12.74
CA PHE A 195 -2.30 -13.38 11.66
C PHE A 195 -2.34 -11.85 11.53
N TYR A 196 -1.35 -11.28 10.84
CA TYR A 196 -1.27 -9.83 10.66
C TYR A 196 -2.40 -9.30 9.77
N GLN A 197 -3.04 -8.21 10.22
CA GLN A 197 -4.05 -7.46 9.47
C GLN A 197 -3.56 -7.02 8.08
N THR A 198 -2.25 -6.80 7.88
CA THR A 198 -1.67 -6.47 6.58
C THR A 198 -1.97 -7.53 5.51
N TYR A 199 -2.04 -8.82 5.85
CA TYR A 199 -2.39 -9.86 4.89
C TYR A 199 -3.86 -9.78 4.47
N TRP A 200 -4.76 -9.54 5.43
CA TRP A 200 -6.18 -9.33 5.18
C TRP A 200 -6.43 -8.08 4.32
N LEU A 201 -5.80 -6.96 4.71
CA LEU A 201 -5.91 -5.67 4.03
C LEU A 201 -5.44 -5.74 2.56
N ASN A 202 -4.40 -6.53 2.29
CA ASN A 202 -3.81 -6.68 0.96
C ASN A 202 -4.35 -7.87 0.16
N ASP A 203 -5.36 -8.56 0.69
CA ASP A 203 -5.93 -9.78 0.10
C ASP A 203 -4.86 -10.81 -0.29
N ASN A 204 -3.85 -10.94 0.57
CA ASN A 204 -2.81 -11.95 0.47
C ASN A 204 -3.11 -13.06 1.48
N LEU A 205 -4.25 -13.73 1.28
CA LEU A 205 -4.86 -14.65 2.23
C LEU A 205 -4.72 -16.12 1.85
N TRP A 206 -4.16 -16.42 0.67
CA TRP A 206 -4.09 -17.80 0.15
C TRP A 206 -3.48 -18.82 1.12
N PHE A 207 -2.44 -18.43 1.88
CA PHE A 207 -1.78 -19.31 2.83
C PHE A 207 -2.57 -19.39 4.15
N ILE A 208 -3.28 -18.34 4.52
CA ILE A 208 -4.22 -18.34 5.66
C ILE A 208 -5.38 -19.28 5.36
N ASP A 209 -5.93 -19.20 4.15
CA ASP A 209 -6.98 -20.10 3.66
C ASP A 209 -6.53 -21.55 3.71
N ALA A 210 -5.31 -21.84 3.24
CA ALA A 210 -4.76 -23.19 3.29
C ALA A 210 -4.68 -23.73 4.74
N ILE A 211 -4.25 -22.92 5.70
CA ILE A 211 -4.20 -23.31 7.12
C ILE A 211 -5.62 -23.56 7.65
N ILE A 212 -6.57 -22.67 7.36
CA ILE A 212 -7.97 -22.80 7.77
C ILE A 212 -8.55 -24.12 7.26
N ARG A 213 -8.42 -24.38 5.95
CA ARG A 213 -8.95 -25.60 5.32
C ARG A 213 -8.30 -26.87 5.88
N GLU A 214 -7.00 -26.84 6.15
CA GLU A 214 -6.31 -27.98 6.73
C GLU A 214 -6.85 -28.31 8.13
N VAL A 215 -7.08 -27.29 8.97
CA VAL A 215 -7.65 -27.47 10.31
C VAL A 215 -9.08 -28.01 10.22
N GLU A 216 -9.93 -27.41 9.37
CA GLU A 216 -11.30 -27.87 9.14
C GLU A 216 -11.32 -29.34 8.66
N SER A 217 -10.40 -29.72 7.75
CA SER A 217 -10.34 -31.08 7.19
C SER A 217 -10.02 -32.17 8.22
N ARG A 218 -9.38 -31.79 9.34
CA ARG A 218 -9.05 -32.67 10.46
C ARG A 218 -10.16 -32.75 11.51
N GLY A 219 -11.31 -32.11 11.26
CA GLY A 219 -12.47 -32.12 12.16
C GLY A 219 -12.33 -31.20 13.37
N ALA A 220 -11.43 -30.21 13.32
CA ALA A 220 -11.29 -29.19 14.35
C ALA A 220 -11.93 -27.87 13.90
N ASN A 221 -12.43 -27.09 14.87
CA ASN A 221 -12.82 -25.70 14.62
C ASN A 221 -11.56 -24.84 14.46
N VAL A 222 -11.66 -23.80 13.65
CA VAL A 222 -10.65 -22.73 13.60
C VAL A 222 -11.33 -21.39 13.83
N ILE A 223 -10.70 -20.50 14.60
CA ILE A 223 -11.12 -19.10 14.75
C ILE A 223 -9.97 -18.21 14.26
N PRO A 224 -10.00 -17.79 12.99
CA PRO A 224 -8.97 -16.92 12.42
C PRO A 224 -9.23 -15.46 12.81
N VAL A 225 -8.28 -14.85 13.50
CA VAL A 225 -8.32 -13.45 13.92
C VAL A 225 -7.18 -12.70 13.26
N PHE A 226 -7.51 -11.66 12.50
CA PHE A 226 -6.50 -10.70 12.06
C PHE A 226 -6.40 -9.57 13.09
N HIS A 227 -5.18 -9.09 13.34
CA HIS A 227 -4.95 -7.90 14.15
C HIS A 227 -3.71 -7.15 13.65
N GLN A 228 -3.71 -5.81 13.75
CA GLN A 228 -2.63 -4.96 13.25
C GLN A 228 -1.30 -5.18 14.01
N ARG A 229 -1.37 -5.27 15.34
CA ARG A 229 -0.22 -5.57 16.22
C ARG A 229 -0.64 -6.40 17.41
N PHE A 230 -0.04 -7.57 17.63
CA PHE A 230 -0.24 -8.27 18.89
C PHE A 230 0.31 -7.39 20.02
N LYS A 231 -0.49 -7.15 21.07
CA LYS A 231 -0.07 -6.38 22.24
C LYS A 231 0.64 -7.26 23.25
#